data_AF-I6CFR8-F1
#
_entry.id   AF-I6CFR8-F1
#
_cell.length_a   1.000
_cell.length_b   1.000
_cell.length_c   1.000
_cell.angle_alpha   90.00
_cell.angle_beta   90.00
_cell.angle_gamma   90.00
#
_symmetry.space_group_name_H-M   'P 1'
#
loop_
_entity.id
_entity.type
_entity.pdbx_description
1 polymer ?
#
loop_
_entity_poly.entity_id
_entity_poly.type
_entity_poly.pdbx_seq_one_letter_code
_entity_poly.pdbx_strand_id
1 'polypeptide(L)'
;MGYRTERTDDGIEFVINGKVRETRLFGENLTLERTIRCRYGENVLRIEDKVTNHGFTRQPLQILYHFNYGWPLLSPQARNLAVG
;
A
#
# COMPACT_ATOMS: atom_id res chain seq x y z
N MET A 1 -11.92 7.35 2.05
CA MET A 1 -10.94 6.79 3.01
C MET A 1 -11.69 6.37 4.24
N GLY A 2 -11.39 5.21 4.80
CA GLY A 2 -12.01 4.72 6.03
C GLY A 2 -11.04 3.82 6.80
N TYR A 3 -11.29 3.65 8.09
CA TYR A 3 -10.55 2.71 8.92
C TYR A 3 -11.51 1.94 9.81
N ARG A 4 -11.10 0.76 10.26
CA ARG A 4 -11.81 -0.05 11.26
C ARG A 4 -10.84 -0.93 12.03
N THR A 5 -11.28 -1.36 13.20
CA THR A 5 -10.63 -2.44 13.96
C THR A 5 -11.53 -3.66 13.90
N GLU A 6 -11.00 -4.81 13.52
CA GLU A 6 -11.75 -6.07 13.43
C GLU A 6 -11.08 -7.17 14.25
N ARG A 7 -11.89 -8.07 14.82
CA ARG A 7 -11.40 -9.28 15.48
C ARG A 7 -11.52 -10.43 14.48
N THR A 8 -10.42 -11.14 14.30
CA THR A 8 -10.27 -12.31 13.44
C THR A 8 -9.90 -13.52 14.29
N ASP A 9 -9.90 -14.71 13.69
CA ASP A 9 -9.43 -15.93 14.37
C ASP A 9 -7.97 -15.84 14.81
N ASP A 10 -7.16 -15.05 14.08
CA ASP A 10 -5.74 -14.84 14.34
C ASP A 10 -5.45 -13.66 15.30
N GLY A 11 -6.48 -12.93 15.74
CA GLY A 11 -6.32 -11.78 16.65
C GLY A 11 -6.99 -10.49 16.19
N ILE A 12 -6.56 -9.35 16.74
CA ILE A 12 -7.13 -8.03 16.45
C ILE A 12 -6.34 -7.38 15.31
N GLU A 13 -7.04 -6.88 14.29
CA GLU A 13 -6.44 -6.17 13.16
C GLU A 13 -6.96 -4.73 13.05
N PHE A 14 -6.05 -3.80 12.78
CA PHE A 14 -6.40 -2.46 12.30
C PHE A 14 -6.34 -2.44 10.78
N VAL A 15 -7.40 -1.95 10.15
CA VAL A 15 -7.56 -1.97 8.70
C VAL A 15 -7.88 -0.57 8.20
N ILE A 16 -7.11 -0.13 7.21
CA ILE A 16 -7.27 1.17 6.56
C ILE A 16 -7.56 0.94 5.08
N ASN A 17 -8.61 1.57 4.57
CA ASN A 17 -8.99 1.49 3.16
C ASN A 17 -8.97 2.88 2.50
N GLY A 18 -8.34 2.92 1.33
CA GLY A 18 -8.22 4.12 0.50
C GLY A 18 -8.61 3.84 -0.94
N LYS A 19 -9.18 4.84 -1.61
CA LYS A 19 -9.45 4.82 -3.04
C LYS A 19 -8.96 6.12 -3.64
N VAL A 20 -8.07 6.02 -4.62
CA VAL A 20 -7.49 7.16 -5.33
C VAL A 20 -7.79 6.98 -6.82
N ARG A 21 -8.20 8.06 -7.49
CA ARG A 21 -8.43 8.08 -8.93
C ARG A 21 -7.39 8.96 -9.59
N GLU A 22 -6.76 8.43 -10.63
CA GLU A 22 -5.93 9.15 -11.57
C GLU A 22 -6.71 9.24 -12.88
N THR A 23 -7.12 10.44 -13.25
CA THR A 23 -7.97 10.65 -14.41
C THR A 23 -7.55 11.87 -15.19
N ARG A 24 -7.41 11.71 -16.50
CA ARG A 24 -7.11 12.80 -17.45
C ARG A 24 -8.10 12.75 -18.61
N LEU A 25 -8.59 13.91 -19.06
CA LEU A 25 -9.48 13.99 -20.22
C LEU A 25 -8.75 13.45 -21.46
N PHE A 26 -9.31 12.42 -22.12
CA PHE A 26 -8.69 11.67 -23.22
C PHE A 26 -7.39 10.93 -22.87
N GLY A 27 -7.11 10.72 -21.58
CA GLY A 27 -5.93 9.99 -21.11
C GLY A 27 -6.29 8.82 -20.20
N GLU A 28 -5.40 8.55 -19.27
CA GLU A 28 -5.55 7.53 -18.24
C GLU A 28 -6.82 7.72 -17.40
N ASN A 29 -7.42 6.59 -17.04
CA ASN A 29 -8.54 6.53 -16.10
C ASN A 29 -8.32 5.32 -15.20
N LEU A 30 -7.39 5.46 -14.26
CA LEU A 30 -7.01 4.40 -13.35
C LEU A 30 -7.57 4.69 -11.95
N THR A 31 -8.05 3.64 -11.29
CA THR A 31 -8.40 3.68 -9.87
C THR A 31 -7.45 2.76 -9.12
N LEU A 32 -6.81 3.26 -8.06
CA LEU A 32 -6.14 2.45 -7.05
C LEU A 32 -7.06 2.29 -5.83
N GLU A 33 -7.36 1.06 -5.46
CA GLU A 33 -8.01 0.67 -4.21
C GLU A 33 -6.95 0.00 -3.32
N ARG A 34 -6.65 0.59 -2.16
CA ARG A 34 -5.65 0.10 -1.22
C ARG A 34 -6.30 -0.37 0.08
N THR A 35 -5.83 -1.49 0.60
CA THR A 35 -6.06 -1.95 1.96
C THR A 35 -4.72 -2.08 2.68
N ILE A 36 -4.58 -1.41 3.82
CA ILE A 36 -3.44 -1.59 4.73
C ILE A 36 -3.93 -2.31 5.97
N ARG A 37 -3.22 -3.37 6.38
CA ARG A 37 -3.55 -4.17 7.58
C ARG A 37 -2.36 -4.22 8.53
N CYS A 38 -2.64 -3.95 9.79
CA CYS A 38 -1.71 -4.07 10.90
C CYS A 38 -2.34 -4.98 11.96
N ARG A 39 -1.76 -6.16 12.19
CA ARG A 39 -2.23 -7.06 13.24
C ARG A 39 -1.57 -6.72 14.57
N TYR A 40 -2.36 -6.65 15.64
CA TYR A 40 -1.84 -6.40 16.97
C TYR A 40 -0.89 -7.52 17.40
N GLY A 41 0.31 -7.15 17.87
CA GLY A 41 1.34 -8.09 18.30
C GLY A 41 2.25 -8.59 17.17
N GLU A 42 1.99 -8.24 15.90
CA GLU A 42 2.87 -8.56 14.77
C GLU A 42 3.70 -7.35 14.34
N ASN A 43 4.97 -7.59 14.00
CA ASN A 43 5.84 -6.58 13.37
C ASN A 43 5.78 -6.68 11.84
N VAL A 44 4.56 -6.61 11.27
CA VAL A 44 4.30 -6.74 9.83
C VAL A 44 3.25 -5.72 9.39
N LEU A 45 3.55 -4.97 8.33
CA LEU A 45 2.61 -4.13 7.60
C LEU A 45 2.21 -4.84 6.30
N ARG A 46 0.93 -5.16 6.12
CA ARG A 46 0.42 -5.78 4.87
C ARG A 46 -0.27 -4.72 4.04
N ILE A 47 0.14 -4.56 2.78
CA ILE A 47 -0.45 -3.64 1.81
C ILE A 47 -1.00 -4.48 0.66
N GLU A 48 -2.31 -4.37 0.42
CA GLU A 48 -3.00 -5.00 -0.70
C GLU A 48 -3.55 -3.91 -1.61
N ASP A 49 -3.09 -3.88 -2.85
CA ASP A 49 -3.47 -2.89 -3.85
C ASP A 49 -4.18 -3.56 -5.02
N LYS A 50 -5.31 -2.98 -5.43
CA LYS A 50 -6.02 -3.31 -6.65
C LYS A 50 -6.05 -2.08 -7.54
N VAL A 51 -5.41 -2.17 -8.71
CA VAL A 51 -5.51 -1.14 -9.75
C VAL A 51 -6.49 -1.58 -10.83
N THR A 52 -7.45 -0.71 -11.12
CA THR A 52 -8.46 -0.94 -12.18
C THR A 52 -8.33 0.13 -13.25
N ASN A 53 -8.18 -0.29 -14.50
CA ASN A 53 -8.28 0.60 -15.66
C ASN A 53 -9.75 0.70 -16.10
N HIS A 54 -10.32 1.91 -16.00
CA HIS A 54 -11.68 2.23 -16.43
C HIS A 54 -11.73 2.89 -17.82
N GLY A 55 -10.58 3.03 -18.49
CA GLY A 55 -10.50 3.49 -19.86
C GLY A 55 -10.80 2.38 -20.88
N PHE A 56 -10.91 2.78 -22.15
CA PHE A 56 -11.23 1.87 -23.27
C PHE A 56 -9.99 1.25 -23.92
N THR A 57 -8.79 1.68 -23.51
CA THR A 57 -7.52 1.23 -24.09
C THR A 57 -6.58 0.73 -23.00
N ARG A 58 -5.60 -0.11 -23.37
CA ARG A 58 -4.53 -0.51 -22.45
C ARG A 58 -3.71 0.72 -22.05
N GLN A 59 -3.39 0.80 -20.76
CA GLN A 59 -2.59 1.88 -20.17
C GLN A 59 -1.35 1.26 -19.50
N PRO A 60 -0.18 1.91 -19.56
CA PRO A 60 0.97 1.48 -18.76
C PRO A 60 0.64 1.66 -17.27
N LEU A 61 1.10 0.72 -16.44
CA LEU A 61 1.00 0.79 -14.99
C LEU A 61 2.40 0.88 -14.38
N GLN A 62 2.65 1.94 -13.61
CA GLN A 62 3.88 2.12 -12.84
C GLN A 62 3.52 2.37 -11.38
N ILE A 63 4.04 1.53 -10.48
CA ILE A 63 3.82 1.67 -9.03
C ILE A 63 5.19 1.60 -8.37
N LEU A 64 5.49 2.60 -7.53
CA LEU A 64 6.65 2.63 -6.65
C LEU A 64 6.16 2.73 -5.21
N TYR A 65 6.54 1.78 -4.37
CA TYR A 65 6.32 1.87 -2.92
C TYR A 65 7.47 2.66 -2.29
N HIS A 66 7.25 3.96 -2.12
CA HIS A 66 8.25 4.84 -1.50
C HIS A 66 8.15 4.76 0.02
N PHE A 67 9.09 4.05 0.63
CA PHE A 67 9.29 4.05 2.07
C PHE A 67 10.39 5.02 2.46
N ASN A 68 10.21 5.71 3.59
CA ASN A 68 11.22 6.60 4.16
C ASN A 68 11.68 6.00 5.49
N TYR A 69 12.98 5.69 5.59
CA TYR A 69 13.59 5.16 6.79
C TYR A 69 14.54 6.20 7.36
N GLY A 70 14.34 6.54 8.63
CA GLY A 70 15.21 7.44 9.38
C GLY A 70 15.79 6.75 10.61
N TRP A 71 16.27 7.55 11.56
CA TRP A 71 16.64 7.06 12.88
C TRP A 71 15.45 6.35 13.55
N PRO A 72 15.64 5.23 14.28
CA PRO A 72 16.92 4.57 14.60
C PRO A 72 17.37 3.52 13.56
N LEU A 73 16.59 3.28 12.49
CA LEU A 73 16.90 2.27 11.48
C LEU A 73 18.08 2.70 10.59
N LEU A 74 18.21 4.00 10.33
CA LEU A 74 19.29 4.58 9.55
C LEU A 74 20.38 5.14 10.47
N SER A 75 21.58 4.55 10.38
CA SER A 75 22.80 4.94 11.10
C SER A 75 24.02 4.62 10.24
N PRO A 76 25.23 5.07 10.59
CA PRO A 76 26.45 4.68 9.88
C PRO A 76 26.71 3.17 9.82
N GLN A 77 26.09 2.39 10.72
CA GLN A 77 26.19 0.93 10.77
C GLN A 77 25.04 0.24 10.02
N ALA A 78 24.08 1.00 9.47
CA ALA A 78 22.97 0.44 8.74
C ALA A 78 23.47 -0.28 7.48
N ARG A 79 22.85 -1.41 7.18
CA ARG A 79 23.12 -2.21 5.99
C ARG A 79 21.82 -2.67 5.38
N ASN A 80 21.75 -2.65 4.05
CA ASN A 80 20.64 -3.26 3.34
C ASN A 80 20.83 -4.79 3.36
N LEU A 81 19.84 -5.51 3.89
CA LEU A 81 19.85 -6.98 3.99
C LEU A 81 19.04 -7.66 2.88
N ALA A 82 18.48 -6.90 1.94
CA ALA A 82 17.74 -7.46 0.82
C ALA A 82 18.71 -8.28 -0.05
N VAL A 83 18.38 -9.55 -0.23
CA VAL A 83 19.05 -10.43 -1.19
C VAL A 83 18.32 -10.28 -2.51
N GLY A 84 19.06 -9.91 -3.56
CA GLY A 84 18.55 -9.87 -4.94
C GLY A 84 18.35 -11.26 -5.51
#